data_AF-A0A6A3BG35-F1
#
_entry.id   AF-A0A6A3BG35-F1
#
_cell.length_a   1.000
_cell.length_b   1.000
_cell.length_c   1.000
_cell.angle_alpha   90.00
_cell.angle_beta   90.00
_cell.angle_gamma   90.00
#
_symmetry.space_group_name_H-M   'P 1'
#
loop_
_entity.id
_entity.type
_entity.pdbx_description
1 polymer ?
#
loop_
_entity_poly.entity_id
_entity_poly.type
_entity_poly.pdbx_seq_one_letter_code
_entity_poly.pdbx_strand_id
1 'polypeptide(L)'
;MSNLGGGVGNPLKTWVSDRLMSLLGFSQPTLVEYTIGLAKQAASPADVLGKLVEYGLPSSADVRVFAEEIFGKVPRKASGENVS
;
A
#
# COMPACT_ATOMS: atom_id res chain seq x y z
N MET A 1 0.28 4.43 -38.34
CA MET A 1 -0.91 4.74 -37.51
C MET A 1 -0.45 5.00 -36.08
N SER A 2 -1.18 5.86 -35.40
CA SER A 2 -0.82 6.70 -34.24
C SER A 2 -0.25 6.00 -33.00
N ASN A 3 0.71 6.70 -32.39
CA ASN A 3 1.20 6.52 -31.02
C ASN A 3 0.04 6.77 -30.03
N LEU A 4 -0.40 5.74 -29.30
CA LEU A 4 -1.27 5.90 -28.14
C LEU A 4 -0.42 5.66 -26.89
N GLY A 5 0.07 6.76 -26.31
CA GLY A 5 0.63 6.77 -24.97
C GLY A 5 -0.43 6.41 -23.95
N GLY A 6 -0.60 5.11 -23.68
CA GLY A 6 -1.26 4.63 -22.47
C GLY A 6 -0.30 4.83 -21.31
N GLY A 7 -0.57 5.83 -20.47
CA GLY A 7 0.30 6.21 -19.36
C GLY A 7 0.71 5.00 -18.52
N VAL A 8 2.01 4.84 -18.27
CA VAL A 8 2.51 3.83 -17.34
C VAL A 8 1.87 4.12 -15.99
N GLY A 9 0.89 3.30 -15.59
CA GLY A 9 0.18 3.46 -14.33
C GLY A 9 1.16 3.49 -13.17
N ASN A 10 0.84 4.23 -12.11
CA ASN A 10 1.69 4.31 -10.92
C ASN A 10 2.01 2.89 -10.41
N PRO A 11 3.29 2.43 -10.45
CA PRO A 11 3.63 1.03 -10.16
C PRO A 11 3.22 0.58 -8.75
N LEU A 12 3.23 1.50 -7.78
CA LEU A 12 2.77 1.22 -6.43
C LEU A 12 1.25 0.97 -6.39
N LYS A 13 0.46 1.78 -7.11
CA LYS A 13 -0.99 1.57 -7.19
C LYS A 13 -1.34 0.24 -7.84
N THR A 14 -0.64 -0.13 -8.91
CA THR A 14 -0.79 -1.43 -9.57
C THR A 14 -0.49 -2.57 -8.59
N TRP A 15 0.67 -2.53 -7.93
CA TRP A 15 1.06 -3.57 -6.97
C TRP A 15 0.07 -3.70 -5.79
N VAL A 16 -0.41 -2.58 -5.24
CA VAL A 16 -1.42 -2.60 -4.15
C VAL A 16 -2.72 -3.21 -4.67
N SER A 17 -3.16 -2.86 -5.87
CA SER A 17 -4.35 -3.43 -6.49
C SER A 17 -4.24 -4.96 -6.65
N ASP A 18 -3.10 -5.44 -7.13
CA ASP A 18 -2.86 -6.88 -7.32
C ASP A 18 -2.86 -7.63 -5.98
N ARG A 19 -2.29 -7.05 -4.92
CA ARG A 19 -2.34 -7.63 -3.56
C ARG A 19 -3.76 -7.67 -3.00
N LEU A 20 -4.54 -6.61 -3.17
CA LEU A 20 -5.95 -6.60 -2.74
C LEU A 20 -6.78 -7.64 -3.49
N MET A 21 -6.61 -7.77 -4.81
CA MET A 21 -7.22 -8.85 -5.59
C MET A 21 -6.86 -10.24 -5.05
N SER A 22 -5.58 -10.48 -4.74
CA SER A 22 -5.12 -11.76 -4.21
C SER A 22 -5.64 -12.07 -2.80
N LEU A 23 -5.82 -11.05 -1.95
CA LEU A 23 -6.21 -11.22 -0.55
C LEU A 23 -7.73 -11.26 -0.36
N LEU A 24 -8.47 -10.45 -1.14
CA LEU A 24 -9.89 -10.19 -0.93
C LEU A 24 -10.76 -10.65 -2.10
N GLY A 25 -10.15 -10.98 -3.24
CA GLY A 25 -10.86 -11.27 -4.48
C GLY A 25 -11.36 -10.03 -5.23
N PHE A 26 -11.09 -8.82 -4.71
CA PHE A 26 -11.45 -7.56 -5.36
C PHE A 26 -10.44 -6.45 -5.05
N SER A 27 -10.43 -5.43 -5.90
CA SER A 27 -9.67 -4.19 -5.71
C SER A 27 -10.49 -3.03 -6.23
N GLN A 28 -10.53 -1.94 -5.46
CA GLN A 28 -11.20 -0.70 -5.82
C GLN A 28 -10.21 0.46 -5.71
N PRO A 29 -10.25 1.45 -6.62
CA PRO A 29 -9.31 2.59 -6.59
C PRO A 29 -9.27 3.30 -5.23
N THR A 30 -10.42 3.46 -4.57
CA THR A 30 -10.51 4.07 -3.23
C THR A 30 -9.76 3.26 -2.17
N LEU A 31 -9.85 1.93 -2.20
CA LEU A 31 -9.16 1.06 -1.25
C LEU A 31 -7.65 1.05 -1.50
N VAL A 32 -7.24 1.10 -2.77
CA VAL A 32 -5.82 1.25 -3.15
C VAL A 32 -5.23 2.54 -2.58
N GLU A 33 -5.89 3.68 -2.83
CA GLU A 33 -5.44 4.99 -2.33
C GLU A 33 -5.45 5.06 -0.81
N TYR A 34 -6.50 4.53 -0.18
CA TYR A 34 -6.60 4.43 1.28
C TYR A 34 -5.42 3.65 1.88
N THR A 35 -5.13 2.46 1.34
CA THR A 35 -4.05 1.61 1.84
C THR A 35 -2.68 2.31 1.69
N ILE A 36 -2.43 2.98 0.56
CA ILE A 36 -1.20 3.76 0.34
C ILE A 36 -1.12 4.95 1.31
N GLY A 37 -2.22 5.68 1.49
CA GLY A 37 -2.29 6.82 2.42
C GLY A 37 -2.03 6.40 3.86
N LEU A 38 -2.67 5.30 4.29
CA LEU A 38 -2.47 4.68 5.59
C LEU A 38 -0.99 4.32 5.82
N ALA A 39 -0.38 3.59 4.88
CA ALA A 39 1.00 3.15 5.01
C ALA A 39 2.03 4.30 5.07
N LYS A 40 1.74 5.43 4.41
CA LYS A 40 2.57 6.65 4.48
C LYS A 40 2.50 7.36 5.83
N GLN A 41 1.38 7.24 6.55
CA GLN A 41 1.14 7.91 7.83
C GLN A 41 1.48 7.02 9.03
N ALA A 42 1.51 5.70 8.84
CA ALA A 42 1.85 4.73 9.88
C ALA A 42 3.29 4.89 10.38
N ALA A 43 3.49 4.67 11.69
CA ALA A 43 4.82 4.67 12.31
C ALA A 43 5.50 3.29 12.24
N SER A 44 4.73 2.22 12.08
CA SER A 44 5.21 0.84 11.97
C SER A 44 4.33 -0.03 11.06
N PRO A 45 4.82 -1.19 10.59
CA PRO A 45 3.97 -2.19 9.93
C PRO A 45 2.80 -2.68 10.80
N ALA A 46 3.01 -2.73 12.13
CA ALA A 46 1.97 -3.12 13.08
C ALA A 46 0.80 -2.12 13.11
N ASP A 47 1.09 -0.81 12.97
CA ASP A 47 0.04 0.21 12.87
C ASP A 47 -0.78 0.06 11.58
N VAL A 48 -0.11 -0.27 10.46
CA VAL A 48 -0.79 -0.57 9.19
C VAL A 48 -1.71 -1.78 9.36
N LEU A 49 -1.19 -2.88 9.92
CA LEU A 49 -1.97 -4.09 10.16
C LEU A 49 -3.18 -3.81 11.04
N GLY A 50 -2.99 -3.11 12.16
CA GLY A 50 -4.07 -2.78 13.09
C GLY A 50 -5.20 -2.02 12.40
N LYS A 51 -4.86 -1.04 11.55
CA LYS A 51 -5.84 -0.25 10.80
C LYS A 51 -6.52 -1.03 9.68
N LEU A 52 -5.82 -1.94 9.01
CA LEU A 52 -6.44 -2.83 8.01
C LEU A 52 -7.43 -3.80 8.66
N VAL A 53 -7.11 -4.35 9.84
CA VAL A 53 -8.02 -5.22 10.60
C VAL A 53 -9.23 -4.43 11.11
N GLU A 54 -9.02 -3.21 11.62
CA GLU A 54 -10.10 -2.30 12.02
C GLU A 54 -11.03 -1.95 10.85
N TYR A 55 -10.48 -1.82 9.65
CA TYR A 55 -11.23 -1.60 8.41
C TYR A 55 -12.03 -2.83 7.96
N GLY A 56 -11.73 -4.02 8.50
CA GLY A 56 -12.46 -5.27 8.24
C GLY A 56 -11.69 -6.30 7.42
N LEU A 57 -10.39 -6.11 7.17
CA LEU A 57 -9.57 -7.19 6.62
C LEU A 57 -9.38 -8.30 7.67
N PRO A 58 -9.30 -9.58 7.25
CA PRO A 58 -9.11 -10.67 8.18
C PRO A 58 -7.77 -10.54 8.91
N SER A 59 -7.76 -10.86 10.20
CA SER A 59 -6.53 -11.01 10.96
C SER A 59 -5.85 -12.33 10.56
N SER A 60 -5.06 -12.28 9.48
CA SER A 60 -4.37 -13.43 8.91
C SER A 60 -2.87 -13.18 8.73
N ALA A 61 -2.12 -14.26 8.49
CA ALA A 61 -0.70 -14.16 8.18
C ALA A 61 -0.45 -13.37 6.89
N ASP A 62 -1.29 -13.56 5.87
CA ASP A 62 -1.12 -12.89 4.57
C ASP A 62 -1.37 -11.38 4.66
N VAL A 63 -2.33 -10.93 5.49
CA VAL A 63 -2.58 -9.50 5.73
C VAL A 63 -1.42 -8.87 6.53
N ARG A 64 -0.80 -9.62 7.44
CA ARG A 64 0.43 -9.17 8.14
C ARG A 64 1.58 -8.98 7.16
N VAL A 65 1.85 -9.96 6.30
CA VAL A 65 2.88 -9.87 5.25
C VAL A 65 2.59 -8.68 4.34
N PHE A 66 1.35 -8.50 3.92
CA PHE A 66 0.96 -7.35 3.10
C PHE A 66 1.23 -6.01 3.78
N ALA A 67 0.94 -5.88 5.08
CA ALA A 67 1.23 -4.68 5.87
C ALA A 67 2.73 -4.37 5.93
N GLU A 68 3.58 -5.38 6.13
CA GLU A 68 5.04 -5.25 6.10
C GLU A 68 5.55 -4.78 4.73
N GLU A 69 5.08 -5.41 3.66
CA GLU A 69 5.49 -5.09 2.29
C GLU A 69 5.10 -3.67 1.88
N ILE A 70 3.84 -3.26 2.11
CA ILE A 70 3.40 -1.92 1.72
C ILE A 70 4.09 -0.84 2.56
N PHE A 71 4.32 -1.11 3.84
CA PHE A 71 5.10 -0.23 4.70
C PHE A 71 6.54 -0.09 4.18
N GLY A 72 7.16 -1.15 3.67
CA GLY A 72 8.49 -1.06 3.05
C GLY A 72 8.52 -0.31 1.69
N LYS A 73 7.41 -0.34 0.94
CA LYS A 73 7.34 0.20 -0.44
C LYS A 73 7.00 1.68 -0.54
N VAL A 74 6.31 2.24 0.45
CA VAL A 74 5.94 3.67 0.40
C VAL A 74 7.18 4.55 0.64
N PRO A 75 7.42 5.60 -0.18
CA PRO A 75 8.47 6.56 0.10
C PRO A 75 8.21 7.24 1.44
N ARG A 76 9.17 7.13 2.36
CA ARG A 76 9.12 7.85 3.64
C ARG A 76 9.95 9.12 3.55
N LYS A 77 9.50 10.16 4.24
CA LYS A 77 10.38 11.28 4.57
C LYS A 77 11.48 10.69 5.44
N ALA A 78 12.72 10.69 4.95
CA ALA A 78 13.86 10.41 5.82
C ALA A 78 13.76 11.37 7.00
N SER A 79 13.70 10.82 8.21
CA SER A 79 13.83 11.59 9.44
C SER A 79 15.23 12.18 9.47
N GLY A 80 15.38 13.38 8.92
CA GLY A 80 16.52 14.29 9.05
C GLY A 80 17.92 13.66 9.00
N GLU A 81 18.52 13.58 7.80
CA GLU A 81 19.96 13.84 7.69
C GLU A 81 20.17 15.34 7.90
N ASN A 82 20.14 15.76 9.16
CA ASN A 82 20.91 16.92 9.62
C ASN A 82 22.15 16.35 10.31
N VAL A 83 23.12 15.87 9.52
CA VAL A 83 24.49 15.72 10.00
C VAL A 83 25.08 17.13 10.02
N SER A 84 25.21 17.67 11.24
CA SER A 84 25.94 18.91 11.52
C SER A 84 27.43 18.75 11.26
#